data_AF-A0A5K7S3J5-F1
#
_entry.id   AF-A0A5K7S3J5-F1
#
_cell.length_a   1.000
_cell.length_b   1.000
_cell.length_c   1.000
_cell.angle_alpha   90.00
_cell.angle_beta   90.00
_cell.angle_gamma   90.00
#
_symmetry.space_group_name_H-M   'P 1'
#
loop_
_entity.id
_entity.type
_entity.pdbx_description
1 polymer ?
#
loop_
_entity_poly.entity_id
_entity_poly.type
_entity_poly.pdbx_seq_one_letter_code
_entity_poly.pdbx_strand_id
1 'polypeptide(L)' 'MKTYTLKSATKNQETNTVWEAFVEYLETVYFEGAADELDKELLEFEYESYKSCYEK' A
#
# COMPACT_ATOMS: atom_id res chain seq x y z
N MET A 1 -4.95 -5.86 -39.05
CA MET A 1 -4.16 -5.28 -37.95
C MET A 1 -4.50 -6.06 -36.69
N LYS A 2 -3.52 -6.66 -36.01
CA LYS A 2 -3.77 -7.51 -34.83
C LYS A 2 -4.08 -6.59 -33.63
N THR A 3 -5.29 -6.68 -33.08
CA THR A 3 -5.70 -5.92 -31.91
C THR A 3 -5.14 -6.57 -30.65
N TYR A 4 -4.15 -5.95 -30.04
CA TYR A 4 -3.64 -6.35 -28.73
C TYR A 4 -4.67 -5.97 -27.68
N THR A 5 -5.53 -6.91 -27.30
CA THR A 5 -6.31 -6.79 -26.07
C THR A 5 -5.34 -6.93 -24.91
N LEU A 6 -4.86 -5.80 -24.38
CA LEU A 6 -4.17 -5.74 -23.09
C LEU A 6 -5.18 -6.13 -22.00
N LYS A 7 -5.34 -7.44 -21.81
CA LYS A 7 -6.01 -7.99 -20.65
C LYS A 7 -5.08 -7.84 -19.46
N SER A 8 -5.63 -7.26 -18.40
CA SER A 8 -5.20 -7.43 -17.00
C SER A 8 -4.00 -6.62 -16.53
N ALA A 9 -4.21 -5.32 -16.31
CA ALA A 9 -3.53 -4.58 -15.23
C ALA A 9 -4.53 -3.86 -14.31
N THR A 10 -5.80 -4.29 -14.34
CA THR A 10 -6.87 -3.82 -13.46
C THR A 10 -7.34 -5.02 -12.64
N LYS A 11 -6.51 -5.51 -11.72
CA LYS A 11 -6.93 -6.60 -10.83
C LYS A 11 -6.41 -6.47 -9.40
N ASN A 12 -6.03 -5.26 -8.97
CA ASN A 12 -5.61 -4.99 -7.59
C ASN A 12 -6.18 -3.66 -7.04
N GLN A 13 -7.28 -3.15 -7.59
CA GLN A 13 -7.81 -1.83 -7.20
C GLN A 13 -9.13 -1.85 -6.44
N GLU A 14 -9.74 -3.01 -6.13
CA GLU A 14 -11.10 -3.00 -5.56
C GLU A 14 -11.23 -3.46 -4.10
N THR A 15 -10.16 -3.94 -3.44
CA THR A 15 -10.28 -4.34 -2.02
C THR A 15 -9.02 -4.12 -1.18
N ASN A 16 -8.03 -3.34 -1.61
CA ASN A 16 -6.93 -2.99 -0.71
C ASN A 16 -7.45 -1.94 0.27
N THR A 17 -7.68 -2.36 1.51
CA THR A 17 -7.99 -1.41 2.58
C THR A 17 -6.84 -0.41 2.73
N VAL A 18 -7.13 0.81 3.23
CA VAL A 18 -6.11 1.83 3.51
C VAL A 18 -4.97 1.26 4.34
N TRP A 19 -5.27 0.28 5.21
CA TRP A 19 -4.31 -0.47 6.00
C TRP A 19 -3.42 -1.40 5.17
N GLU A 20 -3.97 -2.20 4.26
CA GLU A 20 -3.15 -3.07 3.40
C GLU A 20 -2.21 -2.26 2.49
N ALA A 21 -2.69 -1.17 1.92
CA ALA A 21 -1.86 -0.27 1.12
C ALA A 21 -0.77 0.40 1.96
N PHE A 22 -1.05 0.67 3.24
CA PHE A 22 -0.07 1.16 4.20
C PHE A 22 0.97 0.10 4.58
N VAL A 23 0.56 -1.16 4.79
CA VAL A 23 1.47 -2.28 5.03
C VAL A 23 2.38 -2.51 3.81
N GLU A 24 1.83 -2.53 2.60
CA GLU A 24 2.61 -2.68 1.37
C GLU A 24 3.61 -1.51 1.17
N TYR A 25 3.19 -0.29 1.52
CA TYR A 25 4.08 0.88 1.54
C TYR A 25 5.23 0.70 2.55
N LEU A 26 4.92 0.29 3.78
CA LEU A 26 5.94 0.02 4.80
C LEU A 26 6.91 -1.08 4.35
N GLU A 27 6.41 -2.14 3.74
CA GLU A 27 7.23 -3.23 3.23
C GLU A 27 8.14 -2.80 2.08
N THR A 28 7.67 -1.86 1.25
CA THR A 28 8.46 -1.27 0.16
C THR A 28 9.51 -0.29 0.67
N VAL A 29 9.21 0.48 1.71
CA VAL A 29 10.09 1.53 2.25
C VAL A 29 11.17 0.95 3.16
N TYR A 30 10.79 0.01 4.03
CA TYR A 30 11.68 -0.57 5.02
C TYR A 30 12.14 -1.97 4.59
N PHE A 31 11.28 -2.98 4.73
CA PHE A 31 11.54 -4.38 4.37
C PHE A 31 10.25 -5.22 4.50
N GLU A 32 10.20 -6.37 3.83
CA GLU A 32 9.07 -7.31 3.94
C GLU A 32 8.83 -7.74 5.41
N GLY A 33 7.60 -7.58 5.92
CA GLY A 33 7.30 -7.80 7.34
C GLY A 33 7.57 -6.61 8.27
N ALA A 34 7.96 -5.45 7.74
CA ALA A 34 8.19 -4.23 8.50
C ALA A 34 7.02 -3.86 9.43
N ALA A 35 5.77 -4.07 9.00
CA ALA A 35 4.59 -3.76 9.82
C ALA A 35 4.46 -4.60 11.11
N ASP A 36 5.17 -5.73 11.24
CA ASP A 36 5.18 -6.57 12.45
C ASP A 36 6.39 -6.29 13.35
N GLU A 37 7.52 -5.89 12.77
CA GLU A 37 8.77 -5.61 13.50
C GLU A 37 8.92 -4.13 13.90
N LEU A 38 8.25 -3.19 13.20
CA LEU A 38 8.27 -1.78 13.56
C LEU A 38 7.58 -1.54 14.91
N ASP A 39 8.15 -0.60 15.66
CA ASP A 39 7.55 -0.14 16.90
C ASP A 39 6.19 0.51 16.63
N LYS A 40 5.24 0.27 17.54
CA LYS A 40 3.85 0.71 17.36
C LYS A 40 3.76 2.23 17.23
N GLU A 41 4.60 2.96 17.96
CA GLU A 41 4.69 4.42 17.90
C GLU A 41 5.09 4.90 16.49
N LEU A 42 6.02 4.19 15.84
CA LEU A 42 6.50 4.52 14.49
C LEU A 42 5.44 4.16 13.43
N LEU A 43 4.76 3.03 13.61
CA LEU A 43 3.61 2.62 12.81
C LEU A 43 2.48 3.66 12.85
N GLU A 44 2.15 4.18 14.04
CA GLU A 44 1.12 5.21 14.18
C GLU A 44 1.53 6.53 13.49
N PHE A 45 2.79 6.95 13.63
CA PHE A 45 3.31 8.14 12.94
C PHE A 45 3.25 8.01 11.40
N GLU A 46 3.73 6.89 10.86
CA GLU A 46 3.70 6.63 9.42
C GLU A 46 2.26 6.50 8.91
N TYR A 47 1.36 5.90 9.71
CA TYR A 47 -0.04 5.76 9.34
C TYR A 47 -0.78 7.10 9.30
N GLU A 48 -0.52 8.00 10.24
CA GLU A 48 -1.07 9.37 10.20
C GLU A 48 -0.55 10.16 9.00
N SER A 49 0.75 10.04 8.71
CA SER A 49 1.39 10.67 7.54
C SER A 49 0.83 10.11 6.22
N TYR A 50 0.62 8.79 6.17
CA TYR A 50 0.00 8.10 5.04
C TYR A 50 -1.46 8.54 4.84
N LYS A 51 -2.26 8.56 5.92
CA LYS A 51 -3.63 9.10 5.88
C LYS A 51 -3.64 10.54 5.40
N SER A 52 -2.76 11.40 5.88
CA SER A 52 -2.70 12.79 5.45
C SER A 52 -2.37 12.97 3.95
N CYS A 53 -1.70 12.01 3.31
CA CYS A 53 -1.42 12.03 1.87
C CYS A 53 -2.60 11.53 1.02
N TYR A 54 -3.42 10.62 1.54
CA TYR A 54 -4.51 9.96 0.82
C TYR A 54 -5.91 10.50 1.17
N GLU A 55 -6.06 11.16 2.31
CA GLU A 55 -7.28 11.85 2.72
C GLU A 55 -7.24 13.27 2.14
N LYS A 56 -7.83 13.43 0.95
CA LYS A 56 -8.01 14.72 0.27
C LYS A 56 -9.47 14.99 -0.01
#